data_AF-A0A1E7K1J6-F1
#
_entry.id   AF-A0A1E7K1J6-F1
#
_cell.length_a   1.000
_cell.length_b   1.000
_cell.length_c   1.000
_cell.angle_alpha   90.00
_cell.angle_beta   90.00
_cell.angle_gamma   90.00
#
_symmetry.space_group_name_H-M   'P 1'
#
loop_
_entity.id
_entity.type
_entity.pdbx_description
1 polymer ?
#
loop_
_entity_poly.entity_id
_entity_poly.type
_entity_poly.pdbx_seq_one_letter_code
_entity_poly.pdbx_strand_id
1 'polypeptide(L)'
;MTHPRAAAAPLALLLCAGLHLAAPAPAAAAPPGTGPVFNQPNGTAAQQRAIRSDLLARIKAAAPGSTIKVALYHFWDAEMARALAAAHTAAGRRVRVRVLLDESSVSAMPSSTSYGILRKALGTDRSKHSFVALCPEGKSCLGRPGAGPSIAHNKFWLFSHTGGLRNVVVQTSSNLSTGSYTKFWNDALVVSQARLHAAYSRYFDTAAAADWRDWRYTRTAAAPYTGYFFPRPDGGDTVRALLDNVTCRWSDARGSHRTSVRLAMFKLTRQGVADKLAELQRQGCAVDIVYAESDSADSTGSPGTWEALHAPGGPAVRCLHYDDDGDPATSREVVHSKTLLISGRYAGAAAALVWTGSHNYSGPALTKNDETLLKVDDPAVHDAYLRRFLRLRAAARPGLADDTPRCKGVSPQPED
;
A
#
# COMPACT_ATOMS: atom_id res chain seq x y z
N MET A 1 92.70 45.24 -25.76
CA MET A 1 91.92 45.24 -27.01
C MET A 1 90.58 44.59 -26.73
N THR A 2 89.50 45.35 -26.93
CA THR A 2 88.11 45.06 -26.57
C THR A 2 87.39 44.30 -27.68
N HIS A 3 86.63 43.25 -27.34
CA HIS A 3 85.54 42.75 -28.20
C HIS A 3 84.28 42.45 -27.37
N PRO A 4 83.08 42.68 -27.93
CA PRO A 4 81.84 42.82 -27.17
C PRO A 4 81.05 41.51 -27.02
N ARG A 5 80.18 41.51 -26.01
CA ARG A 5 79.22 40.44 -25.67
C ARG A 5 78.02 40.43 -26.62
N ALA A 6 77.57 39.24 -27.03
CA ALA A 6 76.24 38.99 -27.59
C ALA A 6 75.47 38.01 -26.70
N ALA A 7 74.18 38.28 -26.52
CA ALA A 7 73.26 37.64 -25.58
C ALA A 7 72.74 36.28 -26.08
N ALA A 8 72.56 35.33 -25.16
CA ALA A 8 71.84 34.07 -25.38
C ALA A 8 70.53 34.08 -24.58
N ALA A 9 69.41 33.77 -25.23
CA ALA A 9 68.10 33.63 -24.62
C ALA A 9 67.95 32.25 -23.94
N PRO A 10 67.33 32.13 -22.75
CA PRO A 10 67.06 30.83 -22.15
C PRO A 10 65.74 30.25 -22.66
N LEU A 11 65.82 29.00 -23.11
CA LEU A 11 64.69 28.14 -23.46
C LEU A 11 64.01 27.66 -22.17
N ALA A 12 62.76 28.06 -21.91
CA ALA A 12 61.98 27.57 -20.78
C ALA A 12 61.22 26.29 -21.16
N LEU A 13 61.62 25.14 -20.61
CA LEU A 13 60.83 23.90 -20.66
C LEU A 13 59.69 23.98 -19.62
N LEU A 14 58.45 24.04 -20.10
CA LEU A 14 57.24 23.86 -19.29
C LEU A 14 56.97 22.36 -19.09
N LEU A 15 57.20 21.84 -17.89
CA LEU A 15 56.63 20.56 -17.44
C LEU A 15 55.16 20.78 -17.06
N CYS A 16 54.23 20.33 -17.90
CA CYS A 16 52.82 20.20 -17.52
C CYS A 16 52.62 18.92 -16.72
N ALA A 17 52.62 19.02 -15.38
CA ALA A 17 52.10 17.96 -14.51
C ALA A 17 50.56 17.95 -14.62
N GLY A 18 50.01 16.96 -15.33
CA GLY A 18 48.57 16.75 -15.43
C GLY A 18 47.99 16.29 -14.09
N LEU A 19 47.38 17.22 -13.34
CA LEU A 19 46.48 16.86 -12.24
C LEU A 19 45.20 16.26 -12.84
N HIS A 20 45.10 14.93 -12.83
CA HIS A 20 43.82 14.26 -13.02
C HIS A 20 42.96 14.50 -11.77
N LEU A 21 42.06 15.48 -11.85
CA LEU A 21 40.96 15.64 -10.90
C LEU A 21 40.04 14.41 -11.03
N ALA A 22 40.22 13.44 -10.14
CA ALA A 22 39.27 12.33 -10.00
C ALA A 22 37.91 12.91 -9.60
N ALA A 23 36.90 12.70 -10.44
CA ALA A 23 35.52 13.06 -10.10
C ALA A 23 35.13 12.31 -8.81
N PRO A 24 34.47 12.98 -7.84
CA PRO A 24 34.01 12.32 -6.63
C PRO A 24 33.05 11.19 -7.02
N ALA A 25 33.26 10.00 -6.47
CA ALA A 25 32.34 8.89 -6.65
C ALA A 25 30.93 9.35 -6.24
N PRO A 26 29.88 9.05 -7.03
CA PRO A 26 28.53 9.46 -6.68
C PRO A 26 28.21 8.93 -5.28
N ALA A 27 27.80 9.83 -4.38
CA ALA A 27 27.41 9.47 -3.03
C ALA A 27 26.35 8.36 -3.12
N ALA A 28 26.64 7.19 -2.57
CA ALA A 28 25.69 6.10 -2.52
C ALA A 28 24.44 6.61 -1.79
N ALA A 29 23.28 6.57 -2.45
CA ALA A 29 22.02 6.94 -1.84
C ALA A 29 21.84 6.16 -0.52
N ALA A 30 21.40 6.85 0.53
CA ALA A 30 21.17 6.22 1.83
C ALA A 30 20.27 4.99 1.65
N PRO A 31 20.58 3.85 2.30
CA PRO A 31 19.79 2.64 2.16
C PRO A 31 18.33 2.89 2.58
N PRO A 32 17.34 2.27 1.91
CA PRO A 32 15.92 2.45 2.26
C PRO A 32 15.63 1.98 3.70
N GLY A 33 15.20 2.89 4.58
CA GLY A 33 14.85 2.60 5.98
C GLY A 33 13.51 1.86 6.16
N THR A 34 13.02 1.77 7.40
CA THR A 34 11.66 1.29 7.73
C THR A 34 10.73 2.46 8.07
N GLY A 35 9.43 2.24 8.04
CA GLY A 35 8.42 3.25 8.40
C GLY A 35 7.38 3.48 7.31
N PRO A 36 6.45 4.42 7.54
CA PRO A 36 5.40 4.75 6.58
C PRO A 36 5.96 5.56 5.40
N VAL A 37 5.46 5.26 4.21
CA VAL A 37 5.71 5.99 2.96
C VAL A 37 4.36 6.36 2.36
N PHE A 38 4.17 7.63 2.01
CA PHE A 38 2.91 8.11 1.44
C PHE A 38 3.20 8.78 0.10
N ASN A 39 2.39 8.49 -0.92
CA ASN A 39 2.40 9.34 -2.11
C ASN A 39 1.53 10.59 -1.90
N GLN A 40 1.68 11.61 -2.74
CA GLN A 40 0.79 12.76 -2.75
C GLN A 40 0.33 13.00 -4.19
N PRO A 41 -0.92 12.65 -4.55
CA PRO A 41 -1.38 12.73 -5.94
C PRO A 41 -1.39 14.16 -6.48
N ASN A 42 -1.74 15.15 -5.65
CA ASN A 42 -1.66 16.58 -5.98
C ASN A 42 -0.28 17.23 -5.71
N GLY A 43 0.76 16.42 -5.49
CA GLY A 43 2.12 16.89 -5.25
C GLY A 43 2.96 16.92 -6.53
N THR A 44 4.26 17.18 -6.34
CA THR A 44 5.28 17.02 -7.38
C THR A 44 5.35 15.58 -7.89
N ALA A 45 5.92 15.39 -9.08
CA ALA A 45 6.15 14.06 -9.66
C ALA A 45 6.93 13.10 -8.74
N ALA A 46 7.83 13.62 -7.89
CA ALA A 46 8.54 12.83 -6.88
C ALA A 46 7.61 12.38 -5.74
N GLN A 47 6.76 13.28 -5.25
CA GLN A 47 5.78 12.96 -4.20
C GLN A 47 4.69 12.00 -4.70
N GLN A 48 4.20 12.17 -5.92
CA GLN A 48 3.27 11.25 -6.58
C GLN A 48 3.85 9.82 -6.67
N ARG A 49 5.15 9.70 -6.92
CA ARG A 49 5.83 8.41 -7.10
C ARG A 49 6.56 7.93 -5.85
N ALA A 50 6.34 8.50 -4.67
CA ALA A 50 7.13 8.19 -3.48
C ALA A 50 7.16 6.68 -3.13
N ILE A 51 6.00 6.02 -3.12
CA ILE A 51 5.88 4.58 -2.85
C ILE A 51 6.58 3.75 -3.94
N ARG A 52 6.33 4.08 -5.21
CA ARG A 52 6.95 3.44 -6.37
C ARG A 52 8.49 3.56 -6.31
N SER A 53 9.00 4.74 -6.01
CA SER A 53 10.44 5.03 -5.92
C SER A 53 11.10 4.28 -4.77
N ASP A 54 10.44 4.17 -3.61
CA ASP A 54 10.92 3.35 -2.49
C ASP A 54 11.02 1.87 -2.88
N LEU A 55 9.98 1.31 -3.52
CA LEU A 55 9.98 -0.06 -4.01
C LEU A 55 11.09 -0.28 -5.05
N LEU A 56 11.26 0.64 -6.01
CA LEU A 56 12.32 0.58 -7.01
C LEU A 56 13.71 0.59 -6.37
N ALA A 57 13.93 1.44 -5.37
CA ALA A 57 15.18 1.50 -4.64
C ALA A 57 15.47 0.17 -3.91
N ARG A 58 14.46 -0.46 -3.29
CA ARG A 58 14.59 -1.78 -2.66
C ARG A 58 14.86 -2.90 -3.64
N ILE A 59 14.25 -2.87 -4.83
CA ILE A 59 14.57 -3.84 -5.89
C ILE A 59 16.02 -3.68 -6.32
N LYS A 60 16.50 -2.45 -6.53
CA LYS A 60 17.89 -2.17 -6.92
C LYS A 60 18.89 -2.57 -5.82
N ALA A 61 18.54 -2.35 -4.55
CA ALA A 61 19.37 -2.66 -3.39
C ALA A 61 19.24 -4.10 -2.86
N ALA A 62 18.45 -4.96 -3.51
CA ALA A 62 18.31 -6.37 -3.12
C ALA A 62 19.66 -7.09 -3.24
N ALA A 63 20.07 -7.76 -2.15
CA ALA A 63 21.37 -8.40 -2.05
C ALA A 63 21.50 -9.60 -3.01
N PRO A 64 22.72 -9.95 -3.46
CA PRO A 64 22.91 -11.12 -4.31
C PRO A 64 22.36 -12.41 -3.69
N GLY A 65 21.71 -13.25 -4.50
CA GLY A 65 21.10 -14.52 -4.09
C GLY A 65 19.88 -14.41 -3.18
N SER A 66 19.49 -13.20 -2.77
CA SER A 66 18.31 -12.99 -1.92
C SER A 66 17.01 -13.26 -2.69
N THR A 67 15.90 -13.32 -1.97
CA THR A 67 14.54 -13.46 -2.50
C THR A 67 13.76 -12.16 -2.45
N ILE A 68 13.01 -11.89 -3.53
CA ILE A 68 11.92 -10.92 -3.61
C ILE A 68 10.63 -11.69 -3.93
N LYS A 69 9.56 -11.46 -3.15
CA LYS A 69 8.20 -11.93 -3.46
C LYS A 69 7.25 -10.75 -3.60
N VAL A 70 6.38 -10.79 -4.60
CA VAL A 70 5.46 -9.69 -4.92
C VAL A 70 4.07 -10.25 -5.16
N ALA A 71 3.09 -9.83 -4.36
CA ALA A 71 1.68 -10.09 -4.64
C ALA A 71 0.97 -8.75 -4.91
N LEU A 72 0.40 -8.60 -6.10
CA LEU A 72 -0.25 -7.37 -6.55
C LEU A 72 -1.55 -7.67 -7.28
N TYR A 73 -2.54 -6.79 -7.17
CA TYR A 73 -3.72 -6.81 -8.03
C TYR A 73 -3.32 -6.43 -9.46
N HIS A 74 -2.93 -5.17 -9.69
CA HIS A 74 -2.44 -4.71 -10.99
C HIS A 74 -0.96 -4.29 -10.98
N PHE A 75 -0.23 -4.81 -11.98
CA PHE A 75 1.17 -4.47 -12.23
C PHE A 75 1.34 -3.96 -13.68
N TRP A 76 1.25 -2.65 -13.86
CA TRP A 76 1.34 -1.97 -15.17
C TRP A 76 2.52 -1.01 -15.30
N ASP A 77 3.58 -1.22 -14.52
CA ASP A 77 4.79 -0.42 -14.57
C ASP A 77 5.98 -1.15 -15.20
N ALA A 78 6.24 -0.90 -16.48
CA ALA A 78 7.27 -1.60 -17.22
C ALA A 78 8.71 -1.35 -16.69
N GLU A 79 8.98 -0.23 -16.02
CA GLU A 79 10.28 0.01 -15.39
C GLU A 79 10.48 -0.87 -14.17
N MET A 80 9.45 -1.00 -13.32
CA MET A 80 9.47 -1.92 -12.17
C MET A 80 9.64 -3.37 -12.63
N ALA A 81 8.96 -3.77 -13.71
CA ALA A 81 9.11 -5.11 -14.30
C ALA A 81 10.54 -5.35 -14.80
N ARG A 82 11.14 -4.37 -15.49
CA ARG A 82 12.56 -4.44 -15.92
C ARG A 82 13.53 -4.50 -14.74
N ALA A 83 13.26 -3.76 -13.66
CA ALA A 83 14.12 -3.78 -12.47
C ALA A 83 14.12 -5.16 -11.78
N LEU A 84 12.95 -5.81 -11.68
CA LEU A 84 12.83 -7.18 -11.18
C LEU A 84 13.52 -8.19 -12.11
N ALA A 85 13.31 -8.08 -13.42
CA ALA A 85 13.99 -8.90 -14.41
C ALA A 85 15.52 -8.78 -14.29
N ALA A 86 16.04 -7.55 -14.21
CA ALA A 86 17.47 -7.29 -14.07
C ALA A 86 18.05 -7.80 -12.73
N ALA A 87 17.28 -7.73 -11.64
CA ALA A 87 17.69 -8.31 -10.35
C ALA A 87 17.89 -9.83 -10.44
N HIS A 88 17.03 -10.50 -11.21
CA HIS A 88 17.12 -11.94 -11.45
C HIS A 88 18.25 -12.32 -12.43
N THR A 89 18.34 -11.63 -13.57
CA THR A 89 19.18 -12.05 -14.70
C THR A 89 20.63 -11.55 -14.64
N ALA A 90 20.93 -10.51 -13.86
CA ALA A 90 22.31 -10.02 -13.71
C ALA A 90 23.19 -11.06 -12.98
N ALA A 91 24.35 -11.37 -13.57
CA ALA A 91 25.24 -12.43 -13.10
C ALA A 91 25.73 -12.25 -11.65
N GLY A 92 26.04 -11.01 -11.25
CA GLY A 92 26.45 -10.69 -9.88
C GLY A 92 25.29 -10.52 -8.88
N ARG A 93 24.03 -10.69 -9.30
CA ARG A 93 22.85 -10.51 -8.45
C ARG A 93 22.09 -11.81 -8.24
N ARG A 94 21.59 -12.45 -9.31
CA ARG A 94 20.89 -13.75 -9.26
C ARG A 94 19.78 -13.80 -8.18
N VAL A 95 19.04 -12.71 -8.01
CA VAL A 95 17.93 -12.63 -7.04
C VAL A 95 16.84 -13.60 -7.46
N ARG A 96 16.25 -14.30 -6.49
CA ARG A 96 15.09 -15.19 -6.68
C ARG A 96 13.83 -14.35 -6.62
N VAL A 97 13.14 -14.19 -7.76
CA VAL A 97 12.00 -13.27 -7.88
C VAL A 97 10.73 -14.05 -8.16
N ARG A 98 9.75 -13.96 -7.26
CA ARG A 98 8.43 -14.59 -7.41
C ARG A 98 7.35 -13.52 -7.44
N VAL A 99 6.56 -13.50 -8.50
CA VAL A 99 5.48 -12.52 -8.69
C VAL A 99 4.16 -13.27 -8.86
N LEU A 100 3.16 -12.88 -8.08
CA LEU A 100 1.78 -13.37 -8.17
C LEU A 100 0.87 -12.18 -8.42
N LEU A 101 0.10 -12.22 -9.51
CA LEU A 101 -0.78 -11.14 -9.92
C LEU A 101 -2.23 -11.64 -10.05
N ASP A 102 -3.19 -10.73 -9.97
CA ASP A 102 -4.52 -11.02 -10.50
C ASP A 102 -4.44 -11.20 -12.03
N GLU A 103 -5.33 -12.03 -12.58
CA GLU A 103 -5.45 -12.22 -14.03
C GLU A 103 -5.72 -10.89 -14.74
N SER A 104 -6.51 -10.01 -14.13
CA SER A 104 -6.85 -8.69 -14.67
C SER A 104 -5.64 -7.79 -14.88
N SER A 105 -4.50 -8.08 -14.26
CA SER A 105 -3.24 -7.40 -14.58
C SER A 105 -2.83 -7.58 -16.06
N VAL A 106 -3.38 -8.57 -16.77
CA VAL A 106 -3.21 -8.77 -18.21
C VAL A 106 -4.49 -8.39 -18.96
N SER A 107 -5.64 -8.97 -18.61
CA SER A 107 -6.87 -8.80 -19.40
C SER A 107 -7.43 -7.37 -19.35
N ALA A 108 -7.30 -6.65 -18.24
CA ALA A 108 -7.81 -5.28 -18.10
C ALA A 108 -6.89 -4.21 -18.72
N MET A 109 -5.62 -4.52 -18.97
CA MET A 109 -4.70 -3.61 -19.70
C MET A 109 -3.78 -4.37 -20.67
N PRO A 110 -4.32 -4.88 -21.80
CA PRO A 110 -3.55 -5.68 -22.76
C PRO A 110 -2.35 -4.95 -23.38
N SER A 111 -2.37 -3.62 -23.40
CA SER A 111 -1.27 -2.77 -23.87
C SER A 111 -0.07 -2.73 -22.92
N SER A 112 -0.22 -3.16 -21.66
CA SER A 112 0.86 -3.20 -20.69
C SER A 112 1.89 -4.28 -21.03
N THR A 113 3.16 -3.88 -21.15
CA THR A 113 4.27 -4.81 -21.44
C THR A 113 4.81 -5.50 -20.18
N SER A 114 4.33 -5.13 -18.99
CA SER A 114 4.91 -5.50 -17.69
C SER A 114 4.92 -7.02 -17.46
N TYR A 115 3.78 -7.70 -17.68
CA TYR A 115 3.69 -9.15 -17.54
C TYR A 115 4.59 -9.87 -18.56
N GLY A 116 4.63 -9.41 -19.82
CA GLY A 116 5.48 -9.97 -20.86
C GLY A 116 6.97 -9.91 -20.53
N ILE A 117 7.43 -8.79 -19.94
CA ILE A 117 8.81 -8.63 -19.46
C ILE A 117 9.13 -9.64 -18.35
N LEU A 118 8.26 -9.75 -17.35
CA LEU A 118 8.44 -10.68 -16.23
C LEU A 118 8.41 -12.14 -16.71
N ARG A 119 7.46 -12.49 -17.57
CA ARG A 119 7.31 -13.84 -18.14
C ARG A 119 8.58 -14.27 -18.87
N LYS A 120 9.14 -13.39 -19.70
CA LYS A 120 10.38 -13.65 -20.44
C LYS A 120 11.58 -13.86 -19.52
N ALA A 121 11.68 -13.08 -18.45
CA ALA A 121 12.84 -13.11 -17.56
C ALA A 121 12.77 -14.21 -16.49
N LEU A 122 11.59 -14.46 -15.92
CA LEU A 122 11.40 -15.32 -14.75
C LEU A 122 10.84 -16.70 -15.11
N GLY A 123 10.12 -16.83 -16.23
CA GLY A 123 9.30 -17.99 -16.55
C GLY A 123 8.00 -18.03 -15.74
N THR A 124 7.16 -19.05 -16.00
CA THR A 124 5.85 -19.25 -15.35
C THR A 124 5.77 -20.54 -14.54
N ASP A 125 6.85 -21.33 -14.50
CA ASP A 125 6.91 -22.57 -13.74
C ASP A 125 7.05 -22.27 -12.24
N ARG A 126 5.94 -22.45 -11.52
CA ARG A 126 5.83 -22.18 -10.08
C ARG A 126 6.74 -23.07 -9.21
N SER A 127 7.28 -24.17 -9.76
CA SER A 127 8.25 -25.02 -9.06
C SER A 127 9.66 -24.41 -8.98
N LYS A 128 9.96 -23.42 -9.83
CA LYS A 128 11.28 -22.77 -9.88
C LYS A 128 11.47 -21.75 -8.76
N HIS A 129 12.72 -21.36 -8.54
CA HIS A 129 13.04 -20.33 -7.55
C HIS A 129 12.55 -18.93 -7.94
N SER A 130 12.39 -18.67 -9.25
CA SER A 130 11.79 -17.47 -9.80
C SER A 130 10.63 -17.83 -10.73
N PHE A 131 9.58 -17.02 -10.72
CA PHE A 131 8.45 -17.14 -11.65
C PHE A 131 7.59 -15.87 -11.61
N VAL A 132 6.77 -15.69 -12.64
CA VAL A 132 5.56 -14.85 -12.59
C VAL A 132 4.33 -15.74 -12.83
N ALA A 133 3.28 -15.51 -12.07
CA ALA A 133 2.03 -16.26 -12.14
C ALA A 133 0.82 -15.34 -12.02
N LEU A 134 -0.28 -15.75 -12.65
CA LEU A 134 -1.60 -15.15 -12.51
C LEU A 134 -2.48 -16.05 -11.64
N CYS A 135 -3.36 -15.45 -10.83
CA CYS A 135 -4.51 -16.16 -10.27
C CYS A 135 -5.52 -16.51 -11.39
N PRO A 136 -6.50 -17.40 -11.15
CA PRO A 136 -7.44 -17.79 -12.20
C PRO A 136 -8.34 -16.63 -12.66
N GLU A 137 -8.79 -16.67 -13.90
CA GLU A 137 -9.68 -15.65 -14.47
C GLU A 137 -10.95 -15.47 -13.63
N GLY A 138 -11.27 -14.21 -13.29
CA GLY A 138 -12.44 -13.85 -12.48
C GLY A 138 -12.45 -14.42 -11.06
N LYS A 139 -11.29 -14.86 -10.55
CA LYS A 139 -11.14 -15.49 -9.23
C LYS A 139 -9.86 -15.06 -8.52
N SER A 140 -9.93 -15.03 -7.20
CA SER A 140 -8.73 -15.02 -6.35
C SER A 140 -8.06 -16.40 -6.34
N CYS A 141 -6.80 -16.46 -5.88
CA CYS A 141 -6.07 -17.72 -5.75
C CYS A 141 -6.58 -18.61 -4.60
N LEU A 142 -7.10 -18.03 -3.51
CA LEU A 142 -7.53 -18.77 -2.32
C LEU A 142 -9.04 -18.72 -2.07
N GLY A 143 -9.79 -17.99 -2.89
CA GLY A 143 -11.25 -17.97 -2.87
C GLY A 143 -11.83 -19.32 -3.32
N ARG A 144 -12.86 -19.79 -2.61
CA ARG A 144 -13.58 -21.02 -3.01
C ARG A 144 -14.20 -20.79 -4.40
N PRO A 145 -13.98 -21.66 -5.40
CA PRO A 145 -14.53 -21.47 -6.75
C PRO A 145 -16.05 -21.24 -6.78
N GLY A 146 -16.80 -21.93 -5.91
CA GLY A 146 -18.25 -21.80 -5.80
C GLY A 146 -18.75 -20.55 -5.06
N ALA A 147 -17.87 -19.70 -4.50
CA ALA A 147 -18.28 -18.51 -3.75
C ALA A 147 -18.68 -17.31 -4.63
N GLY A 148 -18.75 -17.47 -5.96
CA GLY A 148 -18.98 -16.36 -6.90
C GLY A 148 -17.69 -15.59 -7.24
N PRO A 149 -17.77 -14.44 -7.94
CA PRO A 149 -16.61 -13.67 -8.35
C PRO A 149 -15.72 -13.25 -7.17
N SER A 150 -14.42 -13.24 -7.40
CA SER A 150 -13.40 -12.82 -6.43
C SER A 150 -12.13 -12.39 -7.16
N ILE A 151 -11.23 -11.70 -6.47
CA ILE A 151 -9.99 -11.19 -7.05
C ILE A 151 -8.79 -11.38 -6.11
N ALA A 152 -7.61 -11.52 -6.68
CA ALA A 152 -6.34 -11.49 -5.97
C ALA A 152 -5.93 -10.04 -5.70
N HIS A 153 -6.48 -9.46 -4.63
CA HIS A 153 -6.39 -8.02 -4.38
C HIS A 153 -5.22 -7.60 -3.47
N ASN A 154 -4.32 -8.54 -3.16
CA ASN A 154 -3.10 -8.29 -2.38
C ASN A 154 -2.23 -7.19 -2.97
N LYS A 155 -1.55 -6.45 -2.10
CA LYS A 155 -0.56 -5.42 -2.46
C LYS A 155 0.58 -5.41 -1.44
N PHE A 156 1.45 -6.41 -1.51
CA PHE A 156 2.60 -6.51 -0.62
C PHE A 156 3.87 -6.99 -1.33
N TRP A 157 5.00 -6.58 -0.75
CA TRP A 157 6.33 -6.96 -1.21
C TRP A 157 7.14 -7.52 -0.06
N LEU A 158 7.90 -8.58 -0.33
CA LEU A 158 8.80 -9.20 0.63
C LEU A 158 10.21 -9.17 0.08
N PHE A 159 11.16 -8.70 0.88
CA PHE A 159 12.58 -8.75 0.57
C PHE A 159 13.29 -9.47 1.72
N SER A 160 13.89 -10.61 1.42
CA SER A 160 14.70 -11.33 2.42
C SER A 160 15.94 -10.54 2.85
N HIS A 161 16.55 -9.79 1.93
CA HIS A 161 17.65 -8.86 2.21
C HIS A 161 17.69 -7.73 1.15
N THR A 162 17.54 -6.47 1.57
CA THR A 162 17.67 -5.29 0.70
C THR A 162 18.18 -4.08 1.48
N GLY A 163 19.13 -3.33 0.90
CA GLY A 163 19.64 -2.09 1.52
C GLY A 163 20.14 -2.27 2.96
N GLY A 164 20.78 -3.40 3.27
CA GLY A 164 21.24 -3.72 4.63
C GLY A 164 20.15 -4.22 5.60
N LEU A 165 18.87 -4.15 5.23
CA LEU A 165 17.75 -4.68 6.02
C LEU A 165 17.44 -6.13 5.63
N ARG A 166 17.07 -6.94 6.62
CA ARG A 166 16.59 -8.33 6.41
C ARG A 166 15.11 -8.44 6.71
N ASN A 167 14.45 -9.45 6.14
CA ASN A 167 13.05 -9.78 6.45
C ASN A 167 12.10 -8.57 6.31
N VAL A 168 12.24 -7.86 5.19
CA VAL A 168 11.48 -6.64 4.93
C VAL A 168 10.12 -6.99 4.35
N VAL A 169 9.06 -6.50 4.99
CA VAL A 169 7.69 -6.52 4.47
C VAL A 169 7.32 -5.09 4.11
N VAL A 170 6.80 -4.89 2.89
CA VAL A 170 6.13 -3.66 2.50
C VAL A 170 4.67 -4.00 2.29
N GLN A 171 3.80 -3.59 3.22
CA GLN A 171 2.35 -3.63 3.04
C GLN A 171 1.93 -2.31 2.41
N THR A 172 1.17 -2.32 1.32
CA THR A 172 0.71 -1.08 0.68
C THR A 172 -0.75 -1.18 0.24
N SER A 173 -1.36 -0.03 -0.02
CA SER A 173 -2.64 0.11 -0.70
C SER A 173 -2.49 0.36 -2.21
N SER A 174 -1.27 0.58 -2.70
CA SER A 174 -0.98 1.00 -4.07
C SER A 174 -0.88 -0.19 -5.04
N ASN A 175 -1.53 -0.08 -6.20
CA ASN A 175 -1.14 -0.86 -7.38
C ASN A 175 0.10 -0.22 -8.03
N LEU A 176 0.58 -0.81 -9.13
CA LEU A 176 1.57 -0.19 -10.01
C LEU A 176 0.92 0.30 -11.30
N SER A 177 0.14 1.37 -11.20
CA SER A 177 -0.59 2.00 -12.30
C SER A 177 -0.37 3.52 -12.30
N THR A 178 -0.60 4.18 -13.44
CA THR A 178 -0.54 5.64 -13.52
C THR A 178 -1.52 6.30 -12.54
N GLY A 179 -2.77 5.78 -12.46
CA GLY A 179 -3.79 6.26 -11.53
C GLY A 179 -3.36 6.15 -10.07
N SER A 180 -2.72 5.03 -9.69
CA SER A 180 -2.15 4.85 -8.35
C SER A 180 -1.14 5.91 -7.94
N TYR A 181 -0.42 6.51 -8.91
CA TYR A 181 0.59 7.53 -8.63
C TYR A 181 0.00 8.94 -8.62
N THR A 182 -0.81 9.27 -9.61
CA THR A 182 -1.23 10.65 -9.90
C THR A 182 -2.61 11.01 -9.39
N LYS A 183 -3.47 10.02 -9.09
CA LYS A 183 -4.86 10.25 -8.65
C LYS A 183 -5.14 9.76 -7.23
N PHE A 184 -4.53 8.65 -6.86
CA PHE A 184 -4.91 7.92 -5.66
C PHE A 184 -4.06 8.29 -4.47
N TRP A 185 -4.69 8.58 -3.35
CA TRP A 185 -4.03 8.71 -2.07
C TRP A 185 -3.75 7.32 -1.51
N ASN A 186 -2.54 6.84 -1.71
CA ASN A 186 -2.04 5.54 -1.26
C ASN A 186 -1.13 5.66 -0.04
N ASP A 187 -0.94 4.54 0.65
CA ASP A 187 0.05 4.39 1.72
C ASP A 187 0.85 3.09 1.55
N ALA A 188 2.05 3.08 2.11
CA ALA A 188 2.84 1.89 2.31
C ALA A 188 3.47 1.93 3.71
N LEU A 189 3.62 0.77 4.33
CA LEU A 189 4.37 0.60 5.55
C LEU A 189 5.47 -0.44 5.34
N VAL A 190 6.71 0.01 5.56
CA VAL A 190 7.90 -0.83 5.49
C VAL A 190 8.29 -1.27 6.89
N VAL A 191 8.43 -2.58 7.10
CA VAL A 191 8.86 -3.16 8.39
C VAL A 191 9.94 -4.20 8.16
N SER A 192 10.89 -4.33 9.09
CA SER A 192 11.92 -5.37 9.10
C SER A 192 11.67 -6.28 10.30
N GLN A 193 11.03 -7.43 10.10
CA GLN A 193 10.65 -8.32 11.20
C GLN A 193 10.50 -9.77 10.73
N ALA A 194 11.35 -10.65 11.24
CA ALA A 194 11.48 -12.05 10.80
C ALA A 194 10.18 -12.86 10.87
N ARG A 195 9.45 -12.80 12.00
CA ARG A 195 8.21 -13.57 12.20
C ARG A 195 7.09 -13.08 11.28
N LEU A 196 6.98 -11.77 11.08
CA LEU A 196 5.99 -11.19 10.19
C LEU A 196 6.31 -11.54 8.72
N HIS A 197 7.56 -11.35 8.30
CA HIS A 197 8.02 -11.71 6.96
C HIS A 197 7.79 -13.19 6.66
N ALA A 198 8.09 -14.08 7.61
CA ALA A 198 7.83 -15.52 7.45
C ALA A 198 6.33 -15.83 7.29
N ALA A 199 5.45 -15.10 7.99
CA ALA A 199 4.00 -15.28 7.84
C ALA A 199 3.48 -14.83 6.47
N TYR A 200 3.88 -13.64 6.01
CA TYR A 200 3.56 -13.18 4.65
C TYR A 200 4.15 -14.11 3.58
N SER A 201 5.37 -14.61 3.81
CA SER A 201 6.02 -15.55 2.88
C SER A 201 5.26 -16.87 2.76
N ARG A 202 4.76 -17.42 3.88
CA ARG A 202 3.92 -18.63 3.87
C ARG A 202 2.60 -18.37 3.18
N TYR A 203 1.93 -17.26 3.50
CA TYR A 203 0.70 -16.86 2.81
C TYR A 203 0.90 -16.74 1.30
N PHE A 204 1.97 -16.07 0.86
CA PHE A 204 2.33 -15.99 -0.55
C PHE A 204 2.50 -17.37 -1.19
N ASP A 205 3.21 -18.28 -0.54
CA ASP A 205 3.45 -19.62 -1.09
C ASP A 205 2.16 -20.43 -1.20
N THR A 206 1.23 -20.32 -0.23
CA THR A 206 -0.11 -20.92 -0.30
C THR A 206 -0.94 -20.32 -1.43
N ALA A 207 -0.97 -18.99 -1.57
CA ALA A 207 -1.66 -18.30 -2.66
C ALA A 207 -1.08 -18.69 -4.03
N ALA A 208 0.25 -18.75 -4.15
CA ALA A 208 0.92 -19.18 -5.36
C ALA A 208 0.66 -20.65 -5.69
N ALA A 209 0.32 -21.50 -4.72
CA ALA A 209 -0.13 -22.87 -4.96
C ALA A 209 -1.61 -22.97 -5.36
N ALA A 210 -2.39 -21.88 -5.23
CA ALA A 210 -3.84 -21.83 -5.41
C ALA A 210 -4.59 -22.87 -4.55
N ASP A 211 -4.06 -23.12 -3.34
CA ASP A 211 -4.57 -24.14 -2.43
C ASP A 211 -5.75 -23.63 -1.59
N TRP A 212 -6.87 -23.37 -2.26
CA TRP A 212 -8.10 -22.87 -1.62
C TRP A 212 -8.78 -23.91 -0.73
N ARG A 213 -8.54 -25.21 -0.94
CA ARG A 213 -9.19 -26.31 -0.20
C ARG A 213 -8.68 -26.36 1.24
N ASP A 214 -7.37 -26.25 1.39
CA ASP A 214 -6.72 -26.29 2.70
C ASP A 214 -6.51 -24.89 3.29
N TRP A 215 -6.81 -23.84 2.52
CA TRP A 215 -6.81 -22.48 3.03
C TRP A 215 -7.73 -22.31 4.25
N ARG A 216 -7.16 -21.73 5.30
CA ARG A 216 -7.88 -21.23 6.47
C ARG A 216 -7.40 -19.82 6.73
N TYR A 217 -8.32 -18.97 7.18
CA TYR A 217 -7.96 -17.63 7.64
C TYR A 217 -6.84 -17.71 8.68
N THR A 218 -5.78 -16.92 8.50
CA THR A 218 -4.67 -16.88 9.44
C THR A 218 -4.37 -15.46 9.91
N ARG A 219 -3.90 -15.38 11.15
CA ARG A 219 -3.40 -14.17 11.79
C ARG A 219 -2.07 -14.50 12.45
N THR A 220 -1.09 -13.61 12.34
CA THR A 220 0.20 -13.75 13.03
C THR A 220 0.48 -12.53 13.88
N ALA A 221 0.53 -12.70 15.20
CA ALA A 221 1.06 -11.70 16.12
C ALA A 221 2.59 -11.69 16.08
N ALA A 222 3.17 -10.52 15.92
CA ALA A 222 4.59 -10.33 15.66
C ALA A 222 4.99 -8.94 16.20
N ALA A 223 4.79 -8.74 17.50
CA ALA A 223 4.80 -7.43 18.17
C ALA A 223 5.95 -6.50 17.70
N PRO A 224 5.68 -5.21 17.45
CA PRO A 224 4.39 -4.50 17.63
C PRO A 224 3.36 -4.78 16.53
N TYR A 225 3.63 -5.70 15.61
CA TYR A 225 2.80 -5.94 14.43
C TYR A 225 1.81 -7.09 14.60
N THR A 226 0.76 -7.09 13.79
CA THR A 226 -0.05 -8.28 13.53
C THR A 226 -0.48 -8.31 12.07
N GLY A 227 -0.12 -9.38 11.34
CA GLY A 227 -0.62 -9.62 9.99
C GLY A 227 -1.91 -10.44 10.01
N TYR A 228 -2.86 -10.07 9.16
CA TYR A 228 -4.10 -10.81 8.89
C TYR A 228 -4.16 -11.15 7.40
N PHE A 229 -4.48 -12.40 7.09
CA PHE A 229 -4.44 -12.93 5.74
C PHE A 229 -5.81 -13.51 5.37
N PHE A 230 -6.36 -13.04 4.25
CA PHE A 230 -7.72 -13.35 3.76
C PHE A 230 -7.64 -14.25 2.52
N PRO A 231 -8.72 -15.00 2.19
CA PRO A 231 -10.11 -14.85 2.65
C PRO A 231 -10.43 -15.42 4.05
N ARG A 232 -11.49 -14.90 4.67
CA ARG A 232 -12.15 -15.40 5.89
C ARG A 232 -13.64 -15.65 5.61
N PRO A 233 -13.99 -16.77 4.96
CA PRO A 233 -15.39 -17.08 4.64
C PRO A 233 -16.25 -17.35 5.88
N ASP A 234 -15.62 -17.87 6.95
CA ASP A 234 -16.29 -18.33 8.16
C ASP A 234 -15.78 -17.57 9.41
N GLY A 235 -16.59 -17.52 10.47
CA GLY A 235 -16.16 -17.01 11.78
C GLY A 235 -16.29 -15.49 11.98
N GLY A 236 -17.11 -14.81 11.18
CA GLY A 236 -17.49 -13.41 11.40
C GLY A 236 -16.52 -12.37 10.84
N ASP A 237 -16.86 -11.10 11.08
CA ASP A 237 -16.16 -9.96 10.48
C ASP A 237 -14.94 -9.54 11.33
N THR A 238 -13.75 -9.65 10.74
CA THR A 238 -12.48 -9.26 11.37
C THR A 238 -12.48 -7.81 11.84
N VAL A 239 -12.94 -6.87 11.02
CA VAL A 239 -12.91 -5.44 11.33
C VAL A 239 -13.97 -5.08 12.37
N ARG A 240 -15.16 -5.68 12.29
CA ARG A 240 -16.16 -5.51 13.34
C ARG A 240 -15.61 -5.96 14.70
N ALA A 241 -15.02 -7.15 14.76
CA ALA A 241 -14.41 -7.69 15.98
C ALA A 241 -13.27 -6.79 16.49
N LEU A 242 -12.49 -6.17 15.59
CA LEU A 242 -11.48 -5.19 16.00
C LEU A 242 -12.12 -3.96 16.65
N LEU A 243 -13.22 -3.43 16.10
CA LEU A 243 -13.92 -2.27 16.62
C LEU A 243 -14.68 -2.55 17.93
N ASP A 244 -15.08 -3.80 18.19
CA ASP A 244 -15.73 -4.20 19.46
C ASP A 244 -14.80 -4.02 20.68
N ASN A 245 -13.49 -3.89 20.46
CA ASN A 245 -12.51 -3.66 21.53
C ASN A 245 -12.37 -2.18 21.93
N VAL A 246 -13.08 -1.26 21.28
CA VAL A 246 -12.98 0.19 21.56
C VAL A 246 -13.79 0.57 22.80
N THR A 247 -13.16 1.29 23.73
CA THR A 247 -13.86 1.96 24.84
C THR A 247 -13.90 3.46 24.55
N CYS A 248 -15.10 4.02 24.37
CA CYS A 248 -15.23 5.41 23.89
C CYS A 248 -14.90 6.49 24.91
N ARG A 249 -15.35 6.33 26.15
CA ARG A 249 -15.09 7.26 27.25
C ARG A 249 -14.37 6.53 28.36
N TRP A 250 -13.35 7.15 28.91
CA TRP A 250 -12.57 6.60 30.01
C TRP A 250 -11.96 7.73 30.81
N SER A 251 -11.55 7.46 32.05
CA SER A 251 -10.89 8.46 32.90
C SER A 251 -9.61 7.87 33.47
N ASP A 252 -8.64 8.74 33.74
CA ASP A 252 -7.45 8.43 34.51
C ASP A 252 -7.10 9.61 35.44
N ALA A 253 -5.92 9.59 36.06
CA ALA A 253 -5.47 10.68 36.94
C ALA A 253 -5.36 12.06 36.25
N ARG A 254 -5.36 12.12 34.91
CA ARG A 254 -5.32 13.35 34.11
C ARG A 254 -6.70 13.84 33.69
N GLY A 255 -7.77 13.12 34.06
CA GLY A 255 -9.16 13.52 33.83
C GLY A 255 -9.91 12.59 32.88
N SER A 256 -11.00 13.11 32.32
CA SER A 256 -11.88 12.39 31.38
C SER A 256 -11.36 12.49 29.96
N HIS A 257 -11.30 11.35 29.28
CA HIS A 257 -10.77 11.19 27.93
C HIS A 257 -11.81 10.59 26.99
N ARG A 258 -11.59 10.81 25.69
CA ARG A 258 -12.38 10.25 24.60
C ARG A 258 -11.49 9.55 23.58
N THR A 259 -11.87 8.34 23.19
CA THR A 259 -11.20 7.59 22.12
C THR A 259 -11.58 8.16 20.75
N SER A 260 -10.57 8.36 19.90
CA SER A 260 -10.74 8.75 18.50
C SER A 260 -10.62 7.54 17.58
N VAL A 261 -11.54 7.41 16.63
CA VAL A 261 -11.53 6.39 15.57
C VAL A 261 -11.52 7.12 14.23
N ARG A 262 -10.51 6.88 13.39
CA ARG A 262 -10.38 7.55 12.09
C ARG A 262 -10.24 6.52 10.98
N LEU A 263 -11.04 6.65 9.93
CA LEU A 263 -11.09 5.68 8.84
C LEU A 263 -10.88 6.37 7.49
N ALA A 264 -9.80 6.02 6.80
CA ALA A 264 -9.63 6.29 5.37
C ALA A 264 -9.91 5.00 4.59
N MET A 265 -10.88 4.98 3.68
CA MET A 265 -11.30 3.73 3.04
C MET A 265 -11.76 3.94 1.61
N PHE A 266 -11.13 3.27 0.64
CA PHE A 266 -11.61 3.31 -0.74
C PHE A 266 -13.05 2.80 -0.85
N LYS A 267 -13.32 1.55 -0.43
CA LYS A 267 -14.67 0.96 -0.48
C LYS A 267 -15.15 0.49 0.88
N LEU A 268 -16.29 1.01 1.32
CA LEU A 268 -16.94 0.73 2.59
C LEU A 268 -18.37 0.26 2.35
N THR A 269 -18.58 -1.04 2.17
CA THR A 269 -19.89 -1.64 1.88
C THR A 269 -20.27 -2.81 2.81
N ARG A 270 -19.60 -2.91 3.97
CA ARG A 270 -19.95 -3.87 5.02
C ARG A 270 -20.82 -3.20 6.06
N GLN A 271 -22.13 -3.46 5.99
CA GLN A 271 -23.13 -2.88 6.89
C GLN A 271 -22.76 -2.98 8.37
N GLY A 272 -22.39 -4.18 8.86
CA GLY A 272 -22.05 -4.36 10.28
C GLY A 272 -20.83 -3.55 10.75
N VAL A 273 -19.93 -3.14 9.84
CA VAL A 273 -18.82 -2.23 10.13
C VAL A 273 -19.32 -0.79 10.19
N ALA A 274 -20.14 -0.36 9.22
CA ALA A 274 -20.76 0.96 9.22
C ALA A 274 -21.61 1.20 10.48
N ASP A 275 -22.46 0.23 10.82
CA ASP A 275 -23.28 0.25 12.03
C ASP A 275 -22.43 0.39 13.29
N LYS A 276 -21.28 -0.32 13.36
CA LYS A 276 -20.36 -0.20 14.50
C LYS A 276 -19.76 1.19 14.61
N LEU A 277 -19.32 1.77 13.50
CA LEU A 277 -18.72 3.10 13.50
C LEU A 277 -19.74 4.15 13.97
N ALA A 278 -20.99 4.05 13.51
CA ALA A 278 -22.08 4.90 13.99
C ALA A 278 -22.42 4.64 15.47
N GLU A 279 -22.41 3.39 15.91
CA GLU A 279 -22.58 3.01 17.33
C GLU A 279 -21.49 3.62 18.22
N LEU A 280 -20.22 3.56 17.81
CA LEU A 280 -19.09 4.14 18.55
C LEU A 280 -19.23 5.67 18.67
N GLN A 281 -19.65 6.36 17.60
CA GLN A 281 -19.93 7.79 17.66
C GLN A 281 -21.01 8.10 18.71
N ARG A 282 -22.12 7.35 18.71
CA ARG A 282 -23.21 7.52 19.70
C ARG A 282 -22.78 7.19 21.12
N GLN A 283 -21.87 6.23 21.31
CA GLN A 283 -21.23 5.92 22.60
C GLN A 283 -20.22 6.99 23.05
N GLY A 284 -20.00 8.00 22.22
CA GLY A 284 -19.22 9.17 22.54
C GLY A 284 -17.75 9.07 22.15
N CYS A 285 -17.37 8.17 21.24
CA CYS A 285 -16.10 8.26 20.52
C CYS A 285 -16.11 9.47 19.58
N ALA A 286 -14.93 9.94 19.18
CA ALA A 286 -14.81 10.85 18.03
C ALA A 286 -14.53 10.04 16.77
N VAL A 287 -15.52 9.87 15.90
CA VAL A 287 -15.41 9.07 14.68
C VAL A 287 -15.36 9.98 13.44
N ASP A 288 -14.29 9.86 12.64
CA ASP A 288 -14.04 10.67 11.45
C ASP A 288 -13.70 9.74 10.26
N ILE A 289 -14.43 9.88 9.15
CA ILE A 289 -14.37 8.97 8.00
C ILE A 289 -14.11 9.77 6.73
N VAL A 290 -13.13 9.32 5.96
CA VAL A 290 -12.90 9.74 4.56
C VAL A 290 -13.01 8.48 3.69
N TYR A 291 -13.91 8.48 2.72
CA TYR A 291 -14.14 7.31 1.87
C TYR A 291 -14.35 7.69 0.40
N ALA A 292 -14.24 6.70 -0.49
CA ALA A 292 -14.49 6.92 -1.91
C ALA A 292 -15.80 6.26 -2.39
N GLU A 293 -16.18 5.12 -1.82
CA GLU A 293 -17.35 4.37 -2.28
C GLU A 293 -18.05 3.69 -1.11
N SER A 294 -19.38 3.79 -1.11
CA SER A 294 -20.31 3.09 -0.21
C SER A 294 -21.47 2.53 -1.03
N ASP A 295 -22.35 1.77 -0.38
CA ASP A 295 -23.65 1.38 -0.92
C ASP A 295 -24.75 2.19 -0.22
N SER A 296 -25.79 2.51 -0.98
CA SER A 296 -26.91 3.36 -0.56
C SER A 296 -28.24 2.91 -1.16
N ALA A 297 -29.33 3.52 -0.70
CA ALA A 297 -30.65 3.40 -1.30
C ALA A 297 -30.64 3.81 -2.78
N ASP A 298 -29.90 4.86 -3.13
CA ASP A 298 -29.79 5.33 -4.51
C ASP A 298 -29.11 4.29 -5.43
N SER A 299 -28.19 3.49 -4.88
CA SER A 299 -27.45 2.45 -5.65
C SER A 299 -28.09 1.06 -5.64
N THR A 300 -28.81 0.70 -4.58
CA THR A 300 -29.31 -0.67 -4.38
C THR A 300 -30.83 -0.78 -4.24
N GLY A 301 -31.54 0.35 -4.11
CA GLY A 301 -32.97 0.39 -3.83
C GLY A 301 -33.35 0.24 -2.35
N SER A 302 -32.38 0.07 -1.45
CA SER A 302 -32.59 -0.01 0.00
C SER A 302 -31.48 0.68 0.78
N PRO A 303 -31.75 1.25 1.98
CA PRO A 303 -30.71 1.87 2.81
C PRO A 303 -29.52 0.92 3.05
N GLY A 304 -28.31 1.45 2.87
CA GLY A 304 -27.06 0.73 3.01
C GLY A 304 -26.10 1.41 3.98
N THR A 305 -24.80 1.26 3.70
CA THR A 305 -23.74 1.84 4.53
C THR A 305 -23.75 3.37 4.53
N TRP A 306 -24.12 4.00 3.42
CA TRP A 306 -24.19 5.46 3.33
C TRP A 306 -25.19 6.02 4.34
N GLU A 307 -26.43 5.52 4.35
CA GLU A 307 -27.49 5.97 5.25
C GLU A 307 -27.13 5.70 6.72
N ALA A 308 -26.53 4.55 7.03
CA ALA A 308 -26.12 4.21 8.39
C ALA A 308 -25.07 5.18 8.96
N LEU A 309 -24.17 5.69 8.12
CA LEU A 309 -23.12 6.62 8.51
C LEU A 309 -23.58 8.08 8.52
N HIS A 310 -24.53 8.46 7.66
CA HIS A 310 -25.05 9.83 7.56
C HIS A 310 -26.28 10.09 8.44
N ALA A 311 -26.79 9.08 9.16
CA ALA A 311 -27.89 9.24 10.10
C ALA A 311 -27.60 10.30 11.19
N PRO A 312 -28.61 11.01 11.71
CA PRO A 312 -28.43 11.95 12.82
C PRO A 312 -27.69 11.35 14.01
N GLY A 313 -26.67 12.06 14.52
CA GLY A 313 -25.78 11.55 15.57
C GLY A 313 -24.72 10.55 15.08
N GLY A 314 -24.61 10.36 13.76
CA GLY A 314 -23.58 9.59 13.09
C GLY A 314 -22.22 10.30 13.03
N PRO A 315 -21.18 9.61 12.52
CA PRO A 315 -19.81 10.11 12.43
C PRO A 315 -19.68 11.36 11.56
N ALA A 316 -18.52 12.03 11.63
CA ALA A 316 -18.14 13.01 10.61
C ALA A 316 -17.67 12.27 9.35
N VAL A 317 -18.39 12.41 8.25
CA VAL A 317 -18.16 11.63 7.01
C VAL A 317 -17.84 12.58 5.86
N ARG A 318 -16.86 12.21 5.04
CA ARG A 318 -16.45 12.97 3.84
C ARG A 318 -16.13 12.05 2.68
N CYS A 319 -16.73 12.33 1.54
CA CYS A 319 -16.33 11.75 0.28
C CYS A 319 -15.05 12.40 -0.24
N LEU A 320 -14.05 11.58 -0.55
CA LEU A 320 -12.90 11.97 -1.39
C LEU A 320 -12.90 11.07 -2.61
N HIS A 321 -13.71 11.46 -3.57
CA HIS A 321 -13.89 10.79 -4.85
C HIS A 321 -14.22 11.86 -5.89
N TYR A 322 -13.20 12.53 -6.44
CA TYR A 322 -13.46 13.64 -7.35
C TYR A 322 -12.25 13.99 -8.22
N ASP A 323 -12.40 14.03 -9.55
CA ASP A 323 -12.84 15.26 -10.24
C ASP A 323 -13.08 15.04 -11.74
N ASP A 324 -14.32 15.17 -12.20
CA ASP A 324 -14.68 15.19 -13.62
C ASP A 324 -15.60 16.40 -13.93
N ASP A 325 -15.38 17.57 -13.31
CA ASP A 325 -16.04 18.83 -13.70
C ASP A 325 -15.52 19.44 -15.01
N GLY A 326 -14.50 18.82 -15.62
CA GLY A 326 -13.91 19.30 -16.84
C GLY A 326 -12.98 20.50 -16.64
N ASP A 327 -12.68 20.89 -15.39
CA ASP A 327 -11.65 21.87 -15.07
C ASP A 327 -10.27 21.19 -15.03
N PRO A 328 -9.33 21.53 -15.94
CA PRO A 328 -7.97 21.00 -15.86
C PRO A 328 -7.16 21.55 -14.67
N ALA A 329 -7.67 22.55 -13.93
CA ALA A 329 -7.01 23.14 -12.77
C ALA A 329 -7.24 22.35 -11.47
N THR A 330 -8.17 21.41 -11.45
CA THR A 330 -8.48 20.60 -10.27
C THR A 330 -7.83 19.22 -10.35
N SER A 331 -7.16 18.82 -9.27
CA SER A 331 -6.52 17.50 -9.18
C SER A 331 -7.56 16.42 -8.96
N ARG A 332 -7.56 15.41 -9.85
CA ARG A 332 -8.33 14.17 -9.67
C ARG A 332 -7.80 13.42 -8.46
N GLU A 333 -8.55 13.41 -7.36
CA GLU A 333 -8.14 12.84 -6.09
C GLU A 333 -9.17 11.84 -5.57
N VAL A 334 -8.69 10.64 -5.26
CA VAL A 334 -9.50 9.57 -4.66
C VAL A 334 -8.77 9.01 -3.46
N VAL A 335 -9.46 8.84 -2.33
CA VAL A 335 -8.89 8.08 -1.21
C VAL A 335 -8.75 6.61 -1.61
N HIS A 336 -7.52 6.13 -1.72
CA HIS A 336 -7.24 4.72 -2.02
C HIS A 336 -6.52 4.00 -0.87
N SER A 337 -6.30 4.69 0.25
CA SER A 337 -5.81 4.11 1.49
C SER A 337 -6.91 3.25 2.11
N LYS A 338 -6.52 2.20 2.83
CA LYS A 338 -7.42 1.35 3.62
C LYS A 338 -6.92 1.33 5.06
N THR A 339 -7.08 2.47 5.73
CA THR A 339 -6.44 2.74 7.02
C THR A 339 -7.48 2.98 8.12
N LEU A 340 -7.37 2.22 9.21
CA LEU A 340 -8.08 2.48 10.47
C LEU A 340 -7.09 2.93 11.54
N LEU A 341 -7.36 4.06 12.18
CA LEU A 341 -6.60 4.59 13.30
C LEU A 341 -7.45 4.59 14.57
N ILE A 342 -6.87 4.13 15.67
CA ILE A 342 -7.49 4.21 17.00
C ILE A 342 -6.50 4.87 17.95
N SER A 343 -6.92 5.96 18.59
CA SER A 343 -6.16 6.67 19.62
C SER A 343 -7.02 6.84 20.86
N GLY A 344 -6.68 6.15 21.94
CA GLY A 344 -7.46 6.13 23.17
C GLY A 344 -7.47 4.74 23.80
N ARG A 345 -8.59 4.34 24.41
CA ARG A 345 -8.72 3.07 25.13
C ARG A 345 -9.19 1.95 24.19
N TYR A 346 -8.38 0.90 24.08
CA TYR A 346 -8.59 -0.27 23.24
C TYR A 346 -8.22 -1.54 24.00
N ALA A 347 -9.10 -2.55 24.01
CA ALA A 347 -8.90 -3.83 24.70
C ALA A 347 -8.41 -3.66 26.16
N GLY A 348 -8.96 -2.67 26.87
CA GLY A 348 -8.61 -2.40 28.27
C GLY A 348 -7.33 -1.59 28.49
N ALA A 349 -6.59 -1.14 27.46
CA ALA A 349 -5.37 -0.33 27.61
C ALA A 349 -5.39 0.94 26.74
N ALA A 350 -4.60 1.96 27.09
CA ALA A 350 -4.37 3.09 26.20
C ALA A 350 -3.50 2.66 25.02
N ALA A 351 -3.87 3.03 23.80
CA ALA A 351 -3.23 2.57 22.58
C ALA A 351 -3.26 3.63 21.46
N ALA A 352 -2.28 3.53 20.55
CA ALA A 352 -2.15 4.31 19.33
C ALA A 352 -1.93 3.33 18.17
N LEU A 353 -3.04 2.92 17.54
CA LEU A 353 -3.07 1.76 16.66
C LEU A 353 -3.34 2.18 15.22
N VAL A 354 -2.69 1.48 14.29
CA VAL A 354 -2.94 1.60 12.85
C VAL A 354 -3.26 0.22 12.31
N TRP A 355 -4.29 0.11 11.48
CA TRP A 355 -4.42 -0.99 10.53
C TRP A 355 -4.31 -0.43 9.13
N THR A 356 -3.51 -1.05 8.27
CA THR A 356 -3.38 -0.68 6.86
C THR A 356 -3.20 -1.91 5.96
N GLY A 357 -3.58 -1.82 4.68
CA GLY A 357 -3.30 -2.84 3.69
C GLY A 357 -4.09 -2.72 2.42
N SER A 358 -4.35 -3.85 1.77
CA SER A 358 -5.16 -3.91 0.55
C SER A 358 -6.66 -4.05 0.83
N HIS A 359 -7.01 -4.43 2.06
CA HIS A 359 -8.34 -4.87 2.46
C HIS A 359 -9.39 -3.76 2.46
N ASN A 360 -10.16 -3.67 1.37
CA ASN A 360 -11.40 -2.90 1.34
C ASN A 360 -12.39 -3.40 2.41
N TYR A 361 -13.28 -2.53 2.88
CA TYR A 361 -14.33 -2.96 3.81
C TYR A 361 -15.58 -3.38 3.04
N SER A 362 -15.39 -4.32 2.12
CA SER A 362 -16.44 -4.94 1.30
C SER A 362 -16.62 -6.42 1.64
N GLY A 363 -17.78 -6.99 1.32
CA GLY A 363 -18.06 -8.41 1.53
C GLY A 363 -17.04 -9.35 0.88
N PRO A 364 -16.71 -9.18 -0.42
CA PRO A 364 -15.70 -9.99 -1.09
C PRO A 364 -14.31 -9.87 -0.45
N ALA A 365 -13.87 -8.68 -0.04
CA ALA A 365 -12.58 -8.49 0.63
C ALA A 365 -12.46 -9.31 1.93
N LEU A 366 -13.56 -9.45 2.68
CA LEU A 366 -13.62 -10.32 3.85
C LEU A 366 -13.59 -11.80 3.47
N THR A 367 -14.46 -12.22 2.54
CA THR A 367 -14.85 -13.64 2.44
C THR A 367 -14.28 -14.38 1.25
N LYS A 368 -13.79 -13.70 0.21
CA LYS A 368 -13.48 -14.32 -1.09
C LYS A 368 -12.17 -13.85 -1.72
N ASN A 369 -11.81 -12.58 -1.58
CA ASN A 369 -10.59 -12.03 -2.17
C ASN A 369 -9.36 -12.44 -1.38
N ASP A 370 -8.23 -12.51 -2.07
CA ASP A 370 -6.93 -12.58 -1.42
C ASP A 370 -6.55 -11.18 -0.97
N GLU A 371 -6.46 -10.96 0.34
CA GLU A 371 -6.18 -9.65 0.93
C GLU A 371 -5.22 -9.77 2.10
N THR A 372 -4.56 -8.66 2.41
CA THR A 372 -3.73 -8.51 3.60
C THR A 372 -4.10 -7.25 4.37
N LEU A 373 -4.07 -7.37 5.70
CA LEU A 373 -4.21 -6.26 6.63
C LEU A 373 -3.10 -6.35 7.67
N LEU A 374 -2.48 -5.22 8.01
CA LEU A 374 -1.39 -5.12 8.96
C LEU A 374 -1.77 -4.17 10.09
N LYS A 375 -1.87 -4.69 11.32
CA LYS A 375 -1.91 -3.89 12.55
C LYS A 375 -0.49 -3.45 12.92
N VAL A 376 -0.36 -2.22 13.39
CA VAL A 376 0.81 -1.67 14.08
C VAL A 376 0.40 -1.04 15.39
N ASP A 377 1.21 -1.29 16.43
CA ASP A 377 1.09 -0.70 17.76
C ASP A 377 2.34 0.15 18.03
N ASP A 378 2.38 1.34 17.42
CA ASP A 378 3.54 2.23 17.45
C ASP A 378 3.06 3.69 17.36
N PRO A 379 3.28 4.52 18.40
CA PRO A 379 2.84 5.91 18.41
C PRO A 379 3.42 6.76 17.28
N ALA A 380 4.68 6.56 16.88
CA ALA A 380 5.31 7.35 15.82
C ALA A 380 4.70 7.01 14.45
N VAL A 381 4.42 5.73 14.20
CA VAL A 381 3.68 5.30 13.01
C VAL A 381 2.26 5.85 13.04
N HIS A 382 1.55 5.74 14.16
CA HIS A 382 0.22 6.29 14.33
C HIS A 382 0.19 7.79 14.01
N ASP A 383 1.11 8.58 14.54
CA ASP A 383 1.13 10.03 14.34
C ASP A 383 1.43 10.41 12.88
N ALA A 384 2.26 9.63 12.18
CA ALA A 384 2.49 9.81 10.75
C ALA A 384 1.22 9.54 9.93
N TYR A 385 0.50 8.46 10.24
CA TYR A 385 -0.78 8.15 9.62
C TYR A 385 -1.89 9.14 9.99
N LEU A 386 -1.88 9.68 11.21
CA LEU A 386 -2.81 10.74 11.62
C LEU A 386 -2.58 12.00 10.78
N ARG A 387 -1.33 12.44 10.60
CA ARG A 387 -1.01 13.57 9.71
C ARG A 387 -1.45 13.30 8.27
N ARG A 388 -1.31 12.06 7.78
CA ARG A 388 -1.82 11.64 6.46
C ARG A 388 -3.34 11.73 6.39
N PHE A 389 -4.05 11.19 7.37
CA PHE A 389 -5.51 11.24 7.46
C PHE A 389 -6.03 12.68 7.48
N LEU A 390 -5.40 13.58 8.25
CA LEU A 390 -5.80 14.99 8.30
C LEU A 390 -5.64 15.69 6.94
N ARG A 391 -4.62 15.33 6.14
CA ARG A 391 -4.46 15.83 4.77
C ARG A 391 -5.53 15.28 3.82
N LEU A 392 -5.80 13.98 3.88
CA LEU A 392 -6.92 13.35 3.15
C LEU A 392 -8.24 14.07 3.44
N ARG A 393 -8.53 14.27 4.73
CA ARG A 393 -9.74 14.96 5.20
C ARG A 393 -9.81 16.40 4.71
N ALA A 394 -8.67 17.10 4.64
CA ALA A 394 -8.61 18.47 4.15
C ALA A 394 -8.73 18.57 2.62
N ALA A 395 -8.34 17.53 1.88
CA ALA A 395 -8.51 17.43 0.43
C ALA A 395 -9.95 17.07 0.02
N ALA A 396 -10.69 16.37 0.89
CA ALA A 396 -12.09 16.00 0.63
C ALA A 396 -12.96 17.24 0.38
N ARG A 397 -13.61 17.26 -0.79
CA ARG A 397 -14.58 18.28 -1.24
C ARG A 397 -15.85 17.55 -1.69
N PRO A 398 -17.05 18.05 -1.35
CA PRO A 398 -17.35 19.32 -0.67
C PRO A 398 -17.17 19.30 0.87
N GLY A 399 -16.55 18.26 1.43
CA GLY A 399 -16.34 18.13 2.87
C GLY A 399 -17.50 17.39 3.52
N LEU A 400 -18.14 17.98 4.54
CA LEU A 400 -19.25 17.35 5.26
C LEU A 400 -20.60 17.39 4.51
N ALA A 401 -20.70 18.19 3.45
CA ALA A 401 -21.86 18.20 2.56
C ALA A 401 -21.79 17.04 1.55
N ASP A 402 -21.40 15.86 2.03
CA ASP A 402 -21.18 14.68 1.22
C ASP A 402 -22.50 14.08 0.73
N ASP A 403 -22.75 14.21 -0.57
CA ASP A 403 -23.96 13.69 -1.21
C ASP A 403 -23.71 13.25 -2.66
N THR A 404 -22.47 12.87 -3.01
CA THR A 404 -22.13 12.60 -4.42
C THR A 404 -22.65 11.22 -4.87
N PRO A 405 -23.22 11.09 -6.08
CA PRO A 405 -23.70 9.79 -6.58
C PRO A 405 -22.63 8.71 -6.62
N ARG A 406 -21.36 9.08 -6.89
CA ARG A 406 -20.24 8.13 -6.90
C ARG A 406 -19.94 7.57 -5.51
N CYS A 407 -19.88 8.44 -4.49
CA CYS A 407 -19.68 7.98 -3.12
C CYS A 407 -20.86 7.17 -2.59
N LYS A 408 -22.08 7.42 -3.07
CA LYS A 408 -23.27 6.59 -2.81
C LYS A 408 -23.31 5.25 -3.56
N GLY A 409 -22.33 4.96 -4.42
CA GLY A 409 -22.25 3.69 -5.15
C GLY A 409 -23.11 3.61 -6.41
N VAL A 410 -23.69 4.71 -6.89
CA VAL A 410 -24.52 4.74 -8.12
C VAL A 410 -23.69 4.51 -9.38
N SER A 411 -22.41 4.89 -9.36
CA SER A 411 -21.45 4.63 -10.43
C SER A 411 -20.11 4.22 -9.80
N PRO A 412 -19.86 2.91 -9.61
CA PRO A 412 -18.66 2.42 -8.93
C PRO A 412 -17.40 2.70 -9.76
N GLN A 413 -16.30 3.03 -9.08
CA GLN A 413 -15.05 3.36 -9.75
C GLN A 413 -14.23 2.10 -10.05
N PRO A 414 -13.59 2.01 -11.23
CA PRO A 414 -12.53 1.03 -11.45
C PRO A 414 -11.40 1.20 -10.41
N GLU A 415 -10.78 0.09 -10.01
CA GLU A 415 -9.71 0.09 -9.01
C GLU A 415 -8.37 0.70 -9.51
N ASP A 416 -8.27 1.17 -10.76
CA ASP A 416 -7.08 1.83 -11.35
C ASP A 416 -7.34 2.90 -12.42
#